data_AF-A0AAJ2YJC8-F1
#
_entry.id   AF-A0AAJ2YJC8-F1
#
_cell.length_a   1.000
_cell.length_b   1.000
_cell.length_c   1.000
_cell.angle_alpha   90.00
_cell.angle_beta   90.00
_cell.angle_gamma   90.00
#
_symmetry.space_group_name_H-M   'P 1'
#
loop_
_entity.id
_entity.type
_entity.pdbx_description
1 polymer ?
#
loop_
_entity_poly.entity_id
_entity_poly.type
_entity_poly.pdbx_seq_one_letter_code
_entity_poly.pdbx_strand_id
1 'polypeptide(L)'
;METMQRVVHRSGLFSRLPIALLCLALVLFAHVLIRQNLPDRYTRDWPWRLELLDVQSAVAAVLATGGVALARAQYARTVRPALGYIGRVQRGHAPGDQLAWTCHLINSSQDVAVTVDMSYRVTYTPAAHARGIVDWSEWGTRDAAVASIEASGLVHRTDFALNSMGAGWPLAGQQLPFLGWFTEKAMRDVDHVYVRVRVLDRVGDTYERVIDLLRAADRAPAHPDPPLV
;
A
#
# COMPACT_ATOMS: atom_id res chain seq x y z
N MET A 1 -15.83 1.81 -5.76
CA MET A 1 -14.95 2.95 -5.41
C MET A 1 -13.51 2.44 -5.31
N GLU A 2 -12.81 2.36 -6.43
CA GLU A 2 -11.42 1.91 -6.46
C GLU A 2 -10.51 3.11 -6.28
N THR A 3 -9.59 3.05 -5.32
CA THR A 3 -8.70 4.17 -5.04
C THR A 3 -7.32 3.87 -5.61
N MET A 4 -6.74 4.86 -6.29
CA MET A 4 -5.32 4.82 -6.62
C MET A 4 -4.50 4.57 -5.35
N GLN A 5 -3.46 3.74 -5.47
CA GLN A 5 -2.57 3.45 -4.35
C GLN A 5 -2.02 4.74 -3.74
N ARG A 6 -2.30 4.93 -2.46
CA ARG A 6 -2.00 6.15 -1.71
C ARG A 6 -0.91 5.89 -0.67
N VAL A 7 -0.03 6.87 -0.46
CA VAL A 7 0.87 6.89 0.70
C VAL A 7 0.07 7.36 1.91
N VAL A 8 -0.07 6.52 2.93
CA VAL A 8 -0.81 6.83 4.16
C VAL A 8 0.12 7.40 5.22
N HIS A 9 1.34 6.88 5.32
CA HIS A 9 2.32 7.34 6.29
C HIS A 9 3.73 7.30 5.66
N ARG A 10 4.55 8.30 5.98
CA ARG A 10 5.98 8.29 5.65
C ARG A 10 6.77 8.13 6.94
N SER A 11 7.80 7.31 6.94
CA SER A 11 8.60 7.08 8.13
C SER A 11 9.26 8.38 8.61
N GLY A 12 8.86 8.86 9.79
CA GLY A 12 9.32 10.15 10.32
C GLY A 12 10.84 10.22 10.48
N LEU A 13 11.44 9.16 11.04
CA LEU A 13 12.89 9.08 11.25
C LEU A 13 13.66 9.13 9.92
N PHE A 14 13.30 8.26 8.97
CA PHE A 14 14.07 8.12 7.73
C PHE A 14 13.74 9.18 6.67
N SER A 15 12.60 9.88 6.79
CA SER A 15 12.25 10.97 5.89
C SER A 15 12.65 12.34 6.44
N ARG A 16 12.43 12.62 7.74
CA ARG A 16 12.63 13.97 8.28
C ARG A 16 14.06 14.23 8.70
N LEU A 17 14.79 13.22 9.20
CA LEU A 17 16.16 13.41 9.67
C LEU A 17 17.11 13.90 8.56
N PRO A 18 17.16 13.27 7.36
CA PRO A 18 18.06 13.75 6.30
C PRO A 18 17.72 15.17 5.83
N ILE A 19 16.42 15.50 5.77
CA ILE A 19 15.96 16.84 5.40
C ILE A 19 16.34 17.85 6.49
N ALA A 20 16.16 17.51 7.76
CA ALA A 20 16.54 18.38 8.87
C ALA A 20 18.06 18.64 8.90
N LEU A 21 18.87 17.59 8.69
CA LEU A 21 20.32 17.73 8.58
C LEU A 21 20.73 18.58 7.37
N LEU A 22 20.07 18.42 6.22
CA LEU A 22 20.31 19.26 5.05
C LEU A 22 19.94 20.72 5.30
N CYS A 23 18.77 20.99 5.90
CA CYS A 23 18.37 22.35 6.27
C CYS A 23 19.36 22.98 7.24
N LEU A 24 19.80 22.23 8.26
CA LEU A 24 20.81 22.68 9.20
C LEU A 24 22.14 22.98 8.49
N ALA A 25 22.60 22.10 7.60
CA ALA A 25 23.81 22.30 6.82
C ALA A 25 23.73 23.54 5.92
N LEU A 26 22.57 23.79 5.29
CA LEU A 26 22.33 24.98 4.46
C LEU A 26 22.34 26.27 5.30
N VAL A 27 21.75 26.26 6.50
CA VAL A 27 21.77 27.40 7.42
C VAL A 27 23.20 27.69 7.87
N LEU A 28 23.96 26.66 8.25
CA LEU A 28 25.37 26.81 8.64
C LEU A 28 26.23 27.31 7.48
N PHE A 29 26.00 26.80 6.27
CA PHE A 29 26.69 27.26 5.07
C PHE A 29 26.39 28.73 4.76
N ALA A 30 25.12 29.14 4.83
CA ALA A 30 24.73 30.55 4.65
C ALA A 30 25.37 31.45 5.72
N HIS A 31 25.40 31.01 6.98
CA HIS A 31 26.06 31.73 8.07
C HIS A 31 27.55 31.94 7.79
N VAL A 32 28.27 30.87 7.40
CA VAL A 32 29.70 30.94 7.09
C VAL A 32 29.96 31.86 5.88
N LEU A 33 29.14 31.74 4.83
CA LEU A 33 29.30 32.54 3.61
C LEU A 33 29.05 34.02 3.89
N ILE A 34 28.02 34.37 4.66
CA ILE A 34 27.76 35.77 5.06
C ILE A 34 28.90 36.28 5.96
N ARG A 35 29.33 35.50 6.96
CA ARG A 35 30.44 35.87 7.87
C ARG A 35 31.73 36.17 7.11
N GLN A 36 32.08 35.37 6.11
CA GLN A 36 33.30 35.59 5.31
C GLN A 36 33.24 36.84 4.42
N ASN A 37 32.04 37.28 4.05
CA ASN A 37 31.85 38.48 3.24
C ASN A 37 31.60 39.74 4.09
N LEU A 38 31.52 39.61 5.42
CA LEU A 38 31.33 40.74 6.33
C LEU A 38 32.66 41.42 6.67
N PRO A 39 32.70 42.77 6.70
CA PRO A 39 33.84 43.51 7.23
C PRO A 39 34.13 43.16 8.71
N ASP A 40 35.41 43.15 9.10
CA ASP A 40 35.89 42.76 10.44
C ASP A 40 35.22 43.48 11.62
N ARG A 41 34.63 44.65 11.38
CA ARG A 41 33.88 45.39 12.41
C ARG A 41 32.61 44.66 12.86
N TYR A 42 31.98 43.87 11.99
CA TYR A 42 30.72 43.18 12.28
C TYR A 42 30.89 41.73 12.75
N THR A 43 32.08 41.13 12.56
CA THR A 43 32.37 39.76 12.98
C THR A 43 32.64 39.64 14.49
N ARG A 44 32.75 40.77 15.20
CA ARG A 44 32.94 40.82 16.66
C ARG A 44 31.63 40.72 17.46
N ASP A 45 30.51 41.03 16.81
CA ASP A 45 29.20 41.02 17.44
C ASP A 45 28.47 39.68 17.22
N TRP A 46 27.54 39.36 18.11
CA TRP A 46 26.63 38.24 17.92
C TRP A 46 25.71 38.51 16.72
N PRO A 47 25.41 37.52 15.84
CA PRO A 47 25.81 36.11 15.88
C PRO A 47 27.12 35.76 15.15
N TRP A 48 27.77 36.72 14.48
CA TRP A 48 28.92 36.51 13.59
C TRP A 48 30.24 36.19 14.29
N ARG A 49 30.28 36.41 15.61
CA ARG A 49 31.36 35.97 16.50
C ARG A 49 31.50 34.45 16.55
N LEU A 50 30.43 33.69 16.27
CA LEU A 50 30.46 32.23 16.29
C LEU A 50 31.11 31.66 15.03
N GLU A 51 32.24 30.98 15.24
CA GLU A 51 32.93 30.18 14.24
C GLU A 51 32.56 28.71 14.43
N LEU A 52 31.47 28.29 13.80
CA LEU A 52 30.94 26.92 13.94
C LEU A 52 31.66 25.93 13.01
N LEU A 53 31.90 26.33 11.76
CA LEU A 53 32.49 25.53 10.68
C LEU A 53 33.33 26.43 9.78
N ASP A 54 34.37 25.87 9.17
CA ASP A 54 35.06 26.48 8.05
C ASP A 54 34.29 26.21 6.73
N VAL A 55 34.62 26.95 5.67
CA VAL A 55 33.91 26.81 4.37
C VAL A 55 34.03 25.41 3.81
N GLN A 56 35.20 24.77 3.93
CA GLN A 56 35.39 23.44 3.37
C GLN A 56 34.48 22.42 4.07
N SER A 57 34.40 22.46 5.40
CA SER A 57 33.49 21.58 6.14
C SER A 57 32.02 21.92 5.91
N ALA A 58 31.65 23.20 5.76
CA ALA A 58 30.28 23.59 5.48
C ALA A 58 29.81 23.11 4.08
N VAL A 59 30.66 23.26 3.05
CA VAL A 59 30.41 22.71 1.71
C VAL A 59 30.29 21.19 1.77
N ALA A 60 31.23 20.52 2.44
CA ALA A 60 31.21 19.07 2.59
C ALA A 60 29.92 18.58 3.30
N ALA A 61 29.47 19.28 4.34
CA ALA A 61 28.23 18.95 5.05
C ALA A 61 26.99 19.08 4.16
N VAL A 62 26.89 20.15 3.36
CA VAL A 62 25.78 20.33 2.40
C VAL A 62 25.81 19.25 1.32
N LEU A 63 26.98 18.95 0.75
CA LEU A 63 27.11 17.91 -0.28
C LEU A 63 26.78 16.52 0.27
N ALA A 64 27.27 16.18 1.45
CA ALA A 64 27.01 14.89 2.09
C ALA A 64 25.53 14.71 2.42
N THR A 65 24.93 15.68 3.12
CA THR A 65 23.52 15.62 3.52
C THR A 65 22.57 15.70 2.31
N GLY A 66 22.90 16.53 1.31
CA GLY A 66 22.17 16.61 0.05
C GLY A 66 22.23 15.32 -0.76
N GLY A 67 23.42 14.71 -0.84
CA GLY A 67 23.61 13.41 -1.48
C GLY A 67 22.80 12.31 -0.82
N VAL A 68 22.81 12.24 0.53
CA VAL A 68 22.00 11.28 1.29
C VAL A 68 20.51 11.49 1.07
N ALA A 69 20.03 12.74 1.10
CA ALA A 69 18.62 13.06 0.87
C ALA A 69 18.17 12.64 -0.54
N LEU A 70 18.99 12.93 -1.56
CA LEU A 70 18.72 12.54 -2.95
C LEU A 70 18.74 11.02 -3.12
N ALA A 71 19.75 10.34 -2.57
CA ALA A 71 19.86 8.88 -2.62
C ALA A 71 18.65 8.20 -1.98
N ARG A 72 18.20 8.70 -0.83
CA ARG A 72 16.97 8.22 -0.17
C ARG A 72 15.73 8.44 -1.02
N ALA A 73 15.60 9.61 -1.67
CA ALA A 73 14.46 9.91 -2.53
C ALA A 73 14.42 8.98 -3.76
N GLN A 74 15.56 8.71 -4.38
CA GLN A 74 15.67 7.74 -5.48
C GLN A 74 15.33 6.34 -5.01
N TYR A 75 15.90 5.91 -3.87
CA TYR A 75 15.62 4.60 -3.29
C TYR A 75 14.14 4.42 -2.96
N ALA A 76 13.49 5.42 -2.34
CA ALA A 76 12.04 5.43 -2.06
C ALA A 76 11.20 5.16 -3.30
N ARG A 77 11.60 5.77 -4.42
CA ARG A 77 10.87 5.67 -5.68
C ARG A 77 11.02 4.30 -6.29
N THR A 78 12.21 3.70 -6.19
CA THR A 78 12.51 2.38 -6.74
C THR A 78 11.81 1.24 -5.99
N VAL A 79 11.77 1.34 -4.65
CA VAL A 79 11.19 0.28 -3.80
C VAL A 79 9.69 0.46 -3.52
N ARG A 80 9.08 1.50 -4.12
CA ARG A 80 7.66 1.78 -3.97
C ARG A 80 6.86 0.53 -4.41
N PRO A 81 6.00 -0.04 -3.54
CA PRO A 81 5.18 -1.17 -3.92
C PRO A 81 4.23 -0.78 -5.05
N ALA A 82 3.90 -1.72 -5.92
CA ALA A 82 2.94 -1.54 -6.98
C ALA A 82 1.86 -2.60 -6.84
N LEU A 83 0.94 -2.37 -5.89
CA LEU A 83 -0.10 -3.34 -5.58
C LEU A 83 -1.13 -3.36 -6.72
N GLY A 84 -1.47 -4.55 -7.19
CA GLY A 84 -2.51 -4.80 -8.19
C GLY A 84 -3.35 -6.01 -7.80
N TYR A 85 -4.29 -6.38 -8.66
CA TYR A 85 -5.07 -7.59 -8.50
C TYR A 85 -5.16 -8.33 -9.82
N ILE A 86 -5.33 -9.64 -9.73
CA ILE A 86 -5.66 -10.50 -10.87
C ILE A 86 -6.88 -11.30 -10.48
N GLY A 87 -7.92 -11.22 -11.30
CA GLY A 87 -9.12 -12.05 -11.18
C GLY A 87 -9.22 -12.98 -12.38
N ARG A 88 -9.51 -14.26 -12.13
CA ARG A 88 -9.60 -15.29 -13.17
C ARG A 88 -10.59 -16.38 -12.81
N VAL A 89 -11.23 -16.97 -13.81
CA VAL A 89 -12.04 -18.18 -13.65
C VAL A 89 -11.13 -19.39 -13.53
N GLN A 90 -11.22 -20.13 -12.43
CA GLN A 90 -10.43 -21.35 -12.21
C GLN A 90 -11.28 -22.50 -11.67
N ARG A 91 -10.78 -23.72 -11.87
CA ARG A 91 -11.26 -24.97 -11.28
C ARG A 91 -10.48 -25.35 -10.02
N GLY A 92 -10.96 -26.34 -9.28
CA GLY A 92 -10.28 -26.90 -8.11
C GLY A 92 -10.28 -26.06 -6.82
N HIS A 93 -10.81 -24.83 -6.84
CA HIS A 93 -10.87 -23.96 -5.64
C HIS A 93 -12.19 -24.09 -4.88
N ALA A 94 -13.32 -24.16 -5.60
CA ALA A 94 -14.63 -24.40 -5.04
C ALA A 94 -14.94 -25.92 -4.97
N PRO A 95 -15.79 -26.37 -4.03
CA PRO A 95 -16.14 -27.78 -3.91
C PRO A 95 -16.77 -28.36 -5.19
N GLY A 96 -16.54 -29.65 -5.43
CA GLY A 96 -17.10 -30.35 -6.59
C GLY A 96 -16.53 -29.88 -7.93
N ASP A 97 -15.31 -29.31 -7.92
CA ASP A 97 -14.63 -28.78 -9.11
C ASP A 97 -15.42 -27.69 -9.86
N GLN A 98 -16.28 -26.98 -9.14
CA GLN A 98 -17.05 -25.88 -9.68
C GLN A 98 -16.14 -24.75 -10.15
N LEU A 99 -16.53 -24.09 -11.23
CA LEU A 99 -15.87 -22.88 -11.70
C LEU A 99 -16.12 -21.74 -10.73
N ALA A 100 -15.05 -21.07 -10.31
CA ALA A 100 -15.11 -19.92 -9.42
C ALA A 100 -14.26 -18.78 -9.96
N TRP A 101 -14.71 -17.55 -9.73
CA TRP A 101 -13.91 -16.36 -9.89
C TRP A 101 -12.90 -16.29 -8.74
N THR A 102 -11.63 -16.55 -9.05
CA THR A 102 -10.50 -16.52 -8.11
C THR A 102 -9.81 -15.17 -8.16
N CYS A 103 -9.45 -14.64 -7.00
CA CYS A 103 -8.82 -13.34 -6.86
C CYS A 103 -7.45 -13.49 -6.19
N HIS A 104 -6.44 -12.89 -6.80
CA HIS A 104 -5.08 -12.84 -6.28
C HIS A 104 -4.62 -11.39 -6.13
N LEU A 105 -3.85 -11.14 -5.07
CA LEU A 105 -3.07 -9.92 -4.91
C LEU A 105 -1.79 -10.06 -5.73
N ILE A 106 -1.30 -8.98 -6.31
CA ILE A 106 0.04 -8.93 -6.91
C ILE A 106 0.78 -7.70 -6.41
N ASN A 107 2.07 -7.84 -6.12
CA ASN A 107 2.99 -6.72 -6.02
C ASN A 107 3.87 -6.72 -7.26
N SER A 108 3.65 -5.76 -8.16
CA SER A 108 4.40 -5.61 -9.40
C SER A 108 5.72 -4.84 -9.20
N SER A 109 6.08 -4.46 -7.97
CA SER A 109 7.41 -3.92 -7.69
C SER A 109 8.45 -5.04 -7.58
N GLN A 110 9.72 -4.68 -7.75
CA GLN A 110 10.83 -5.63 -7.62
C GLN A 110 11.21 -5.91 -6.15
N ASP A 111 10.74 -5.09 -5.21
CA ASP A 111 11.06 -5.22 -3.79
C ASP A 111 9.88 -5.80 -3.00
N VAL A 112 10.17 -6.31 -1.81
CA VAL A 112 9.18 -6.89 -0.90
C VAL A 112 8.46 -5.76 -0.16
N ALA A 113 7.13 -5.80 -0.19
CA ALA A 113 6.30 -5.05 0.75
C ALA A 113 5.81 -6.00 1.85
N VAL A 114 5.55 -5.51 3.05
CA VAL A 114 5.05 -6.32 4.16
C VAL A 114 3.66 -5.86 4.52
N THR A 115 2.69 -6.77 4.58
CA THR A 115 1.32 -6.44 4.98
C THR A 115 1.31 -5.93 6.42
N VAL A 116 0.67 -4.78 6.63
CA VAL A 116 0.45 -4.17 7.96
C VAL A 116 -0.94 -4.51 8.45
N ASP A 117 -1.94 -4.36 7.58
CA ASP A 117 -3.34 -4.55 7.89
C ASP A 117 -4.12 -4.86 6.61
N MET A 118 -5.21 -5.60 6.77
CA MET A 118 -6.14 -5.88 5.69
C MET A 118 -7.57 -5.91 6.20
N SER A 119 -8.42 -5.08 5.58
CA SER A 119 -9.82 -4.94 5.97
C SER A 119 -10.75 -5.09 4.78
N TYR A 120 -11.98 -5.52 5.04
CA TYR A 120 -12.99 -5.85 4.03
C TYR A 120 -14.21 -4.95 4.15
N ARG A 121 -14.92 -4.81 3.04
CA ARG A 121 -16.25 -4.19 2.96
C ARG A 121 -17.05 -4.88 1.86
N VAL A 122 -18.34 -5.12 2.06
CA VAL A 122 -19.18 -5.92 1.14
C VAL A 122 -20.43 -5.13 0.75
N THR A 123 -20.75 -5.14 -0.54
CA THR A 123 -22.03 -4.62 -1.05
C THR A 123 -22.75 -5.69 -1.85
N TYR A 124 -24.07 -5.66 -1.81
CA TYR A 124 -24.93 -6.67 -2.40
C TYR A 124 -25.64 -6.16 -3.65
N THR A 125 -26.11 -7.10 -4.48
CA THR A 125 -26.80 -6.76 -5.72
C THR A 125 -28.19 -6.19 -5.43
N PRO A 126 -28.81 -5.44 -6.36
CA PRO A 126 -30.18 -4.98 -6.20
C PRO A 126 -31.19 -6.11 -5.93
N ALA A 127 -30.93 -7.30 -6.50
CA ALA A 127 -31.77 -8.48 -6.27
C ALA A 127 -31.66 -9.01 -4.83
N ALA A 128 -30.49 -8.92 -4.21
CA ALA A 128 -30.30 -9.24 -2.80
C ALA A 128 -30.93 -8.18 -1.88
N HIS A 129 -30.80 -6.88 -2.21
CA HIS A 129 -31.48 -5.81 -1.48
C HIS A 129 -33.00 -5.97 -1.50
N ALA A 130 -33.58 -6.41 -2.62
CA ALA A 130 -35.02 -6.70 -2.71
C ALA A 130 -35.49 -7.82 -1.75
N ARG A 131 -34.57 -8.67 -1.28
CA ARG A 131 -34.83 -9.69 -0.24
C ARG A 131 -34.55 -9.20 1.19
N GLY A 132 -34.24 -7.92 1.35
CA GLY A 132 -33.97 -7.30 2.66
C GLY A 132 -32.52 -7.43 3.14
N ILE A 133 -31.59 -7.88 2.29
CA ILE A 133 -30.16 -7.91 2.62
C ILE A 133 -29.64 -6.47 2.60
N VAL A 134 -28.80 -6.11 3.57
CA VAL A 134 -28.24 -4.76 3.71
C VAL A 134 -26.74 -4.78 3.48
N ASP A 135 -26.22 -3.74 2.82
CA ASP A 135 -24.79 -3.56 2.63
C ASP A 135 -24.04 -3.46 3.95
N TRP A 136 -22.87 -4.09 3.98
CA TRP A 136 -21.94 -3.90 5.08
C TRP A 136 -20.92 -2.83 4.70
N SER A 137 -21.26 -1.58 5.04
CA SER A 137 -20.56 -0.37 4.60
C SER A 137 -19.32 -0.02 5.42
N GLU A 138 -19.13 -0.64 6.59
CA GLU A 138 -17.98 -0.44 7.45
C GLU A 138 -16.79 -1.30 7.02
N TRP A 139 -15.57 -0.78 7.22
CA TRP A 139 -14.36 -1.57 7.04
C TRP A 139 -14.14 -2.45 8.27
N GLY A 140 -14.17 -3.76 8.10
CA GLY A 140 -13.92 -4.69 9.20
C GLY A 140 -12.99 -5.84 8.86
N THR A 141 -12.97 -6.84 9.73
CA THR A 141 -12.12 -8.03 9.57
C THR A 141 -12.66 -8.94 8.48
N ARG A 142 -11.80 -9.87 8.04
CA ARG A 142 -12.20 -10.97 7.15
C ARG A 142 -13.39 -11.75 7.71
N ASP A 143 -13.39 -12.05 9.00
CA ASP A 143 -14.47 -12.84 9.61
C ASP A 143 -15.78 -12.08 9.69
N ALA A 144 -15.76 -10.77 9.90
CA ALA A 144 -16.97 -9.93 9.83
C ALA A 144 -17.52 -9.86 8.39
N ALA A 145 -16.64 -9.82 7.38
CA ALA A 145 -17.04 -9.90 5.98
C ALA A 145 -17.69 -11.24 5.63
N VAL A 146 -17.07 -12.34 6.09
CA VAL A 146 -17.62 -13.69 5.93
C VAL A 146 -18.99 -13.78 6.58
N ALA A 147 -19.13 -13.35 7.84
CA ALA A 147 -20.40 -13.37 8.55
C ALA A 147 -21.48 -12.53 7.85
N SER A 148 -21.11 -11.38 7.27
CA SER A 148 -22.04 -10.57 6.46
C SER A 148 -22.55 -11.35 5.25
N ILE A 149 -21.65 -12.00 4.49
CA ILE A 149 -22.02 -12.77 3.30
C ILE A 149 -22.83 -14.01 3.69
N GLU A 150 -22.49 -14.69 4.78
CA GLU A 150 -23.26 -15.84 5.27
C GLU A 150 -24.69 -15.46 5.70
N ALA A 151 -24.89 -14.24 6.21
CA ALA A 151 -26.21 -13.74 6.55
C ALA A 151 -27.15 -13.61 5.33
N SER A 152 -26.63 -13.63 4.10
CA SER A 152 -27.43 -13.68 2.87
C SER A 152 -27.86 -15.09 2.47
N GLY A 153 -27.48 -16.12 3.23
CA GLY A 153 -27.78 -17.53 2.92
C GLY A 153 -26.72 -18.24 2.07
N LEU A 154 -25.57 -17.60 1.84
CA LEU A 154 -24.41 -18.22 1.20
C LEU A 154 -23.57 -18.97 2.24
N VAL A 155 -22.87 -20.03 1.81
CA VAL A 155 -22.08 -20.88 2.71
C VAL A 155 -20.59 -20.68 2.47
N HIS A 156 -19.84 -20.30 3.51
CA HIS A 156 -18.39 -20.15 3.41
C HIS A 156 -17.71 -21.49 3.09
N ARG A 157 -16.69 -21.44 2.22
CA ARG A 157 -15.99 -22.57 1.60
C ARG A 157 -16.84 -23.47 0.69
N THR A 158 -18.08 -23.07 0.40
CA THR A 158 -18.94 -23.72 -0.59
C THR A 158 -19.29 -22.76 -1.72
N ASP A 159 -19.86 -21.61 -1.38
CA ASP A 159 -20.26 -20.58 -2.35
C ASP A 159 -19.18 -19.50 -2.52
N PHE A 160 -18.40 -19.25 -1.48
CA PHE A 160 -17.31 -18.28 -1.51
C PHE A 160 -16.24 -18.60 -0.46
N ALA A 161 -15.04 -18.06 -0.61
CA ALA A 161 -14.03 -18.02 0.44
C ALA A 161 -13.27 -16.70 0.41
N LEU A 162 -13.00 -16.14 1.57
CA LEU A 162 -12.12 -14.98 1.73
C LEU A 162 -10.88 -15.39 2.54
N ASN A 163 -9.72 -14.86 2.18
CA ASN A 163 -8.47 -15.18 2.86
C ASN A 163 -7.80 -13.92 3.39
N SER A 164 -7.28 -13.96 4.62
CA SER A 164 -6.56 -12.84 5.22
C SER A 164 -5.04 -13.02 5.14
N MET A 165 -4.32 -11.96 4.82
CA MET A 165 -2.88 -11.85 5.02
C MET A 165 -2.67 -11.06 6.31
N GLY A 166 -2.17 -11.73 7.33
CA GLY A 166 -1.88 -11.10 8.61
C GLY A 166 -0.76 -10.06 8.53
N ALA A 167 -0.64 -9.27 9.59
CA ALA A 167 0.49 -8.37 9.75
C ALA A 167 1.82 -9.16 9.68
N GLY A 168 2.81 -8.63 8.96
CA GLY A 168 4.10 -9.28 8.76
C GLY A 168 4.17 -10.20 7.53
N TRP A 169 3.06 -10.42 6.81
CA TRP A 169 3.07 -11.25 5.62
C TRP A 169 3.88 -10.59 4.48
N PRO A 170 4.91 -11.24 3.93
CA PRO A 170 5.70 -10.68 2.84
C PRO A 170 4.95 -10.76 1.50
N LEU A 171 4.99 -9.67 0.75
CA LEU A 171 4.49 -9.53 -0.61
C LEU A 171 5.67 -9.29 -1.54
N ALA A 172 6.34 -10.39 -1.91
CA ALA A 172 7.45 -10.34 -2.85
C ALA A 172 6.93 -10.16 -4.29
N GLY A 173 7.79 -9.60 -5.15
CA GLY A 173 7.54 -9.59 -6.59
C GLY A 173 7.31 -11.02 -7.11
N GLN A 174 6.38 -11.18 -8.05
CA GLN A 174 5.98 -12.46 -8.69
C GLN A 174 5.15 -13.41 -7.82
N GLN A 175 4.93 -13.13 -6.53
CA GLN A 175 3.96 -13.90 -5.76
C GLN A 175 2.53 -13.50 -6.14
N LEU A 176 1.62 -14.48 -6.11
CA LEU A 176 0.19 -14.29 -6.30
C LEU A 176 -0.61 -14.71 -5.05
N PRO A 177 -0.45 -14.02 -3.90
CA PRO A 177 -1.20 -14.35 -2.70
C PRO A 177 -2.70 -14.41 -2.96
N PHE A 178 -3.30 -15.51 -2.53
CA PHE A 178 -4.71 -15.77 -2.75
C PHE A 178 -5.57 -14.92 -1.81
N LEU A 179 -6.48 -14.11 -2.38
CA LEU A 179 -7.39 -13.22 -1.63
C LEU A 179 -8.75 -13.86 -1.37
N GLY A 180 -9.24 -14.70 -2.28
CA GLY A 180 -10.55 -15.31 -2.18
C GLY A 180 -11.09 -15.83 -3.50
N TRP A 181 -12.21 -16.53 -3.44
CA TRP A 181 -12.93 -17.03 -4.61
C TRP A 181 -14.45 -16.93 -4.41
N PHE A 182 -15.19 -16.84 -5.52
CA PHE A 182 -16.65 -16.71 -5.53
C PHE A 182 -17.25 -17.59 -6.64
N THR A 183 -18.24 -18.42 -6.32
CA THR A 183 -19.01 -19.15 -7.35
C THR A 183 -20.02 -18.23 -8.02
N GLU A 184 -20.59 -18.70 -9.14
CA GLU A 184 -21.73 -18.05 -9.79
C GLU A 184 -22.85 -17.73 -8.79
N LYS A 185 -23.18 -18.68 -7.91
CA LYS A 185 -24.22 -18.50 -6.89
C LYS A 185 -23.90 -17.33 -5.96
N ALA A 186 -22.66 -17.20 -5.48
CA ALA A 186 -22.27 -16.08 -4.64
C ALA A 186 -22.33 -14.74 -5.41
N MET A 187 -21.87 -14.72 -6.66
CA MET A 187 -21.84 -13.49 -7.49
C MET A 187 -23.23 -13.00 -7.94
N ARG A 188 -24.29 -13.81 -7.80
CA ARG A 188 -25.68 -13.36 -7.98
C ARG A 188 -26.14 -12.44 -6.85
N ASP A 189 -25.66 -12.67 -5.64
CA ASP A 189 -26.08 -11.98 -4.43
C ASP A 189 -25.11 -10.89 -4.02
N VAL A 190 -23.81 -11.15 -4.14
CA VAL A 190 -22.74 -10.22 -3.79
C VAL A 190 -22.36 -9.40 -5.02
N ASP A 191 -22.39 -8.07 -4.88
CA ASP A 191 -22.08 -7.15 -5.97
C ASP A 191 -20.61 -6.77 -5.99
N HIS A 192 -20.09 -6.31 -4.85
CA HIS A 192 -18.70 -5.95 -4.68
C HIS A 192 -18.15 -6.46 -3.34
N VAL A 193 -16.92 -6.97 -3.39
CA VAL A 193 -16.12 -7.22 -2.19
C VAL A 193 -14.88 -6.35 -2.29
N TYR A 194 -14.82 -5.33 -1.45
CA TYR A 194 -13.68 -4.44 -1.39
C TYR A 194 -12.69 -4.95 -0.36
N VAL A 195 -11.41 -5.00 -0.73
CA VAL A 195 -10.29 -5.28 0.16
C VAL A 195 -9.41 -4.05 0.23
N ARG A 196 -9.19 -3.53 1.42
CA ARG A 196 -8.21 -2.48 1.69
C ARG A 196 -6.96 -3.14 2.23
N VAL A 197 -5.87 -3.10 1.45
CA VAL A 197 -4.57 -3.65 1.83
C VAL A 197 -3.65 -2.50 2.20
N ARG A 198 -3.06 -2.58 3.40
CA ARG A 198 -2.01 -1.67 3.86
C ARG A 198 -0.68 -2.41 3.93
N VAL A 199 0.36 -1.82 3.35
CA VAL A 199 1.69 -2.44 3.28
C VAL A 199 2.76 -1.45 3.69
N LEU A 200 3.82 -1.96 4.30
CA LEU A 200 5.05 -1.25 4.62
C LEU A 200 6.10 -1.59 3.57
N ASP A 201 6.74 -0.59 2.99
CA ASP A 201 7.87 -0.80 2.10
C ASP A 201 9.19 -0.96 2.87
N ARG A 202 10.26 -1.27 2.13
CA ARG A 202 11.60 -1.45 2.70
C ARG A 202 12.19 -0.21 3.38
N VAL A 203 11.64 0.97 3.11
CA VAL A 203 12.10 2.23 3.70
C VAL A 203 11.19 2.76 4.80
N GLY A 204 10.20 1.96 5.18
CA GLY A 204 9.28 2.24 6.27
C GLY A 204 8.10 3.14 5.88
N ASP A 205 7.88 3.38 4.58
CA ASP A 205 6.72 4.12 4.11
C ASP A 205 5.51 3.17 4.00
N THR A 206 4.34 3.62 4.47
CA THR A 206 3.11 2.83 4.45
C THR A 206 2.23 3.24 3.27
N TYR A 207 1.83 2.26 2.49
CA TYR A 207 0.95 2.40 1.33
C TYR A 207 -0.38 1.70 1.56
N GLU A 208 -1.43 2.24 0.99
CA GLU A 208 -2.77 1.66 1.02
C GLU A 208 -3.33 1.57 -0.39
N ARG A 209 -3.99 0.45 -0.70
CA ARG A 209 -4.80 0.28 -1.91
C ARG A 209 -6.12 -0.38 -1.55
N VAL A 210 -7.22 0.16 -2.10
CA VAL A 210 -8.52 -0.51 -2.10
C VAL A 210 -8.71 -1.21 -3.43
N ILE A 211 -8.96 -2.51 -3.37
CA ILE A 211 -9.16 -3.40 -4.50
C ILE A 211 -10.61 -3.88 -4.46
N ASP A 212 -11.28 -3.87 -5.61
CA ASP A 212 -12.59 -4.48 -5.78
C ASP A 212 -12.42 -5.85 -6.43
N LEU A 213 -12.68 -6.91 -5.67
CA LEU A 213 -12.45 -8.29 -6.10
C LEU A 213 -13.38 -8.71 -7.25
N LEU A 214 -14.54 -8.06 -7.40
CA LEU A 214 -15.59 -8.45 -8.34
C LEU A 214 -15.75 -7.48 -9.53
N ARG A 215 -14.92 -6.44 -9.62
CA ARG A 215 -15.04 -5.39 -10.65
C ARG A 215 -15.07 -5.93 -12.08
N ALA A 216 -14.24 -6.93 -12.37
CA ALA A 216 -14.13 -7.56 -13.69
C ALA A 216 -14.54 -9.04 -13.66
N ALA A 217 -15.32 -9.44 -12.65
CA ALA A 217 -15.70 -10.83 -12.49
C ALA A 217 -16.57 -11.31 -13.64
N ASP A 218 -16.21 -12.46 -14.21
CA ASP A 218 -17.13 -13.25 -14.99
C ASP A 218 -18.19 -13.82 -14.05
N ARG A 219 -19.37 -13.20 -14.06
CA ARG A 219 -20.48 -13.57 -13.17
C ARG A 219 -21.20 -14.84 -13.60
N ALA A 220 -20.91 -15.40 -14.77
CA ALA A 220 -21.49 -16.64 -15.29
C ALA A 220 -20.39 -17.51 -15.93
N PRO A 221 -19.42 -17.98 -15.13
CA PRO A 221 -18.24 -18.65 -15.64
C PRO A 221 -18.57 -19.96 -16.37
N ALA A 222 -18.36 -19.98 -17.68
CA ALA A 222 -18.61 -21.16 -18.52
C ALA A 222 -17.35 -22.02 -18.72
N HIS A 223 -16.17 -21.39 -18.74
CA HIS A 223 -14.89 -22.03 -19.03
C HIS A 223 -13.78 -21.49 -18.11
N PRO A 224 -12.80 -22.31 -17.70
CA PRO A 224 -11.65 -21.82 -16.96
C PRO A 224 -10.74 -20.99 -17.86
N ASP A 225 -10.13 -19.95 -17.28
CA ASP A 225 -9.12 -19.15 -17.97
C ASP A 225 -7.83 -19.94 -18.18
N PRO A 226 -7.09 -19.68 -19.27
CA PRO A 226 -5.79 -20.30 -19.50
C PRO A 226 -4.82 -20.03 -18.34
N PRO A 227 -3.89 -20.96 -18.05
CA PRO A 227 -2.89 -20.77 -17.00
C PRO A 227 -2.03 -19.54 -17.28
N LEU A 228 -1.58 -18.87 -16.22
CA LEU A 228 -0.60 -17.80 -16.33
C LEU A 228 0.74 -18.43 -16.74
N VAL A 229 1.29 -17.97 -17.85
CA VAL A 229 2.62 -18.35 -18.37
C VAL A 229 3.71 -17.57 -17.63
#